data_AF-A0A846QUZ3-F1
#
_entry.id   AF-A0A846QUZ3-F1
#
_cell.length_a   1.000
_cell.length_b   1.000
_cell.length_c   1.000
_cell.angle_alpha   90.00
_cell.angle_beta   90.00
_cell.angle_gamma   90.00
#
_symmetry.space_group_name_H-M   'P 1'
#
loop_
_entity.id
_entity.type
_entity.pdbx_description
1 polymer ?
#
loop_
_entity_poly.entity_id
_entity_poly.type
_entity_poly.pdbx_seq_one_letter_code
_entity_poly.pdbx_strand_id
1 'polypeptide(L)'
;MKLNFKSYLIIPVMLLLASTSCDEGDAIVDDVVDNTTRGAILRTVNVVSNELPIGEADGFFGVDLEVQDSENGALVQSIDVFANFQDNTPDNGVGATTPESFVENIASSTFTIGEFDLPRFTYQITLPELLAITGVSESDIDGGDEFRVRFELVLSDGRRFSFADNSGTLTGSFFSSPFLYGATIVCPPSPPAAGDWIFDMTDAYGDGWNGASLTVTLDGEEMEFLVDGSEGGASLETLTVPTDAEVISIRFTSGNWDGEIGYTITSANGNVILTQEAYADTTPTPGVELINYCVKNY
;
A
#
# COMPACT_ATOMS: atom_id res chain seq x y z
N MET A 1 -74.59 64.95 -45.79
CA MET A 1 -73.69 64.22 -46.70
C MET A 1 -73.44 62.85 -46.10
N LYS A 2 -73.71 61.78 -46.87
CA LYS A 2 -73.60 60.37 -46.48
C LYS A 2 -72.15 59.99 -46.20
N LEU A 3 -71.92 59.02 -45.30
CA LEU A 3 -71.12 57.82 -45.60
C LEU A 3 -71.35 56.74 -44.54
N ASN A 4 -71.98 55.65 -44.99
CA ASN A 4 -71.95 54.33 -44.36
C ASN A 4 -70.61 53.65 -44.72
N PHE A 5 -70.06 52.80 -43.85
CA PHE A 5 -69.39 51.59 -44.31
C PHE A 5 -69.59 50.43 -43.32
N LYS A 6 -70.00 49.29 -43.88
CA LYS A 6 -70.23 47.99 -43.25
C LYS A 6 -69.01 47.09 -43.52
N SER A 7 -68.67 46.24 -42.53
CA SER A 7 -68.40 44.79 -42.67
C SER A 7 -67.06 44.22 -43.23
N TYR A 8 -66.44 43.39 -42.35
CA TYR A 8 -65.75 42.08 -42.51
C TYR A 8 -64.35 41.95 -43.15
N LEU A 9 -63.39 41.42 -42.36
CA LEU A 9 -62.38 40.39 -42.68
C LEU A 9 -61.65 39.95 -41.38
N ILE A 10 -62.03 38.88 -40.66
CA ILE A 10 -61.54 37.48 -40.69
C ILE A 10 -59.99 37.32 -40.73
N ILE A 11 -59.49 36.47 -39.81
CA ILE A 11 -58.20 35.72 -39.73
C ILE A 11 -57.16 36.29 -38.74
N PRO A 12 -56.57 35.50 -37.79
CA PRO A 12 -57.13 34.39 -37.01
C PRO A 12 -56.56 34.26 -35.57
N VAL A 13 -57.26 33.50 -34.73
CA VAL A 13 -56.74 32.38 -33.92
C VAL A 13 -55.20 32.23 -33.86
N MET A 14 -54.55 32.92 -32.92
CA MET A 14 -53.15 32.64 -32.54
C MET A 14 -52.87 33.00 -31.08
N LEU A 15 -53.84 32.79 -30.19
CA LEU A 15 -53.63 33.00 -28.76
C LEU A 15 -54.40 31.99 -27.89
N LEU A 16 -54.76 30.84 -28.47
CA LEU A 16 -55.50 29.75 -27.79
C LEU A 16 -54.94 28.36 -28.13
N LEU A 17 -53.60 28.25 -28.26
CA LEU A 17 -52.87 26.98 -28.39
C LEU A 17 -51.73 26.83 -27.37
N ALA A 18 -51.64 27.68 -26.34
CA ALA A 18 -50.61 27.58 -25.30
C ALA A 18 -51.08 26.80 -24.05
N SER A 19 -52.04 25.88 -24.21
CA SER A 19 -52.49 24.99 -23.13
C SER A 19 -52.78 23.57 -23.62
N THR A 20 -52.11 23.13 -24.69
CA THR A 20 -51.98 21.70 -24.96
C THR A 20 -50.78 21.20 -24.16
N SER A 21 -51.08 20.69 -22.96
CA SER A 21 -50.44 19.51 -22.40
C SER A 21 -48.96 19.38 -22.73
N CYS A 22 -48.08 19.75 -21.78
CA CYS A 22 -46.99 18.84 -21.48
C CYS A 22 -47.69 17.51 -21.19
N ASP A 23 -47.69 16.61 -22.17
CA ASP A 23 -47.88 15.21 -21.85
C ASP A 23 -46.84 14.95 -20.77
N GLU A 24 -47.29 14.63 -19.55
CA GLU A 24 -46.53 13.76 -18.65
C GLU A 24 -46.48 12.40 -19.37
N GLY A 25 -45.81 12.39 -20.52
CA GLY A 25 -45.63 11.25 -21.35
C GLY A 25 -44.72 10.36 -20.54
N ASP A 26 -45.23 9.18 -20.23
CA ASP A 26 -44.55 8.01 -19.66
C ASP A 26 -43.32 7.67 -20.51
N ALA A 27 -42.30 8.53 -20.41
CA ALA A 27 -41.11 8.44 -21.19
C ALA A 27 -40.35 7.26 -20.62
N ILE A 28 -39.87 6.38 -21.49
CA ILE A 28 -38.97 5.29 -21.08
C ILE A 28 -37.79 5.83 -20.26
N VAL A 29 -37.40 7.09 -20.44
CA VAL A 29 -36.39 7.76 -19.62
C VAL A 29 -36.87 7.99 -18.18
N ASP A 30 -38.10 8.43 -17.96
CA ASP A 30 -38.67 8.66 -16.63
C ASP A 30 -38.89 7.33 -15.90
N ASP A 31 -39.41 6.31 -16.61
CA ASP A 31 -39.48 4.93 -16.13
C ASP A 31 -38.11 4.36 -15.75
N VAL A 32 -37.08 4.65 -16.55
CA VAL A 32 -35.71 4.22 -16.25
C VAL A 32 -35.16 4.98 -15.05
N VAL A 33 -35.39 6.29 -14.93
CA VAL A 33 -34.91 7.07 -13.78
C VAL A 33 -35.58 6.64 -12.49
N ASP A 34 -36.90 6.42 -12.52
CA ASP A 34 -37.70 6.02 -11.35
C ASP A 34 -37.46 4.56 -10.94
N ASN A 35 -37.09 3.69 -11.89
CA ASN A 35 -36.69 2.30 -11.59
C ASN A 35 -35.16 2.11 -11.46
N THR A 36 -34.35 3.18 -11.58
CA THR A 36 -32.90 3.08 -11.39
C THR A 36 -32.55 3.33 -9.93
N THR A 37 -32.06 2.30 -9.25
CA THR A 37 -31.50 2.45 -7.91
C THR A 37 -30.12 3.12 -8.02
N ARG A 38 -30.02 4.35 -7.50
CA ARG A 38 -28.72 5.06 -7.40
C ARG A 38 -27.91 4.49 -6.23
N GLY A 39 -26.65 4.15 -6.51
CA GLY A 39 -25.69 3.70 -5.50
C GLY A 39 -24.98 4.85 -4.79
N ALA A 40 -24.05 4.50 -3.92
CA ALA A 40 -23.11 5.43 -3.29
C ALA A 40 -21.67 4.98 -3.61
N ILE A 41 -20.76 5.95 -3.64
CA ILE A 41 -19.33 5.72 -3.91
C ILE A 41 -18.49 6.32 -2.80
N LEU A 42 -17.29 5.78 -2.66
CA LEU A 42 -16.26 6.21 -1.72
C LEU A 42 -14.98 6.49 -2.50
N ARG A 43 -14.91 7.70 -3.07
CA ARG A 43 -13.81 8.12 -3.94
C ARG A 43 -12.53 8.32 -3.14
N THR A 44 -11.44 7.72 -3.59
CA THR A 44 -10.08 8.05 -3.16
C THR A 44 -9.74 9.47 -3.60
N VAL A 45 -9.54 10.36 -2.64
CA VAL A 45 -9.01 11.71 -2.90
C VAL A 45 -7.50 11.64 -2.95
N ASN A 46 -6.90 10.95 -1.98
CA ASN A 46 -5.46 10.82 -1.84
C ASN A 46 -5.11 9.54 -1.06
N VAL A 47 -4.02 8.89 -1.43
CA VAL A 47 -3.40 7.84 -0.61
C VAL A 47 -2.25 8.51 0.13
N VAL A 48 -2.38 8.63 1.45
CA VAL A 48 -1.37 9.28 2.30
C VAL A 48 -0.18 8.35 2.51
N SER A 49 -0.45 7.07 2.75
CA SER A 49 0.54 6.01 2.85
C SER A 49 -0.12 4.66 2.58
N ASN A 50 0.57 3.80 1.84
CA ASN A 50 0.21 2.40 1.61
C ASN A 50 1.32 1.43 2.04
N GLU A 51 2.28 1.91 2.83
CA GLU A 51 3.41 1.15 3.31
C GLU A 51 3.39 1.09 4.85
N LEU A 52 3.66 -0.09 5.39
CA LEU A 52 3.71 -0.39 6.82
C LEU A 52 5.14 -0.83 7.17
N PRO A 53 5.99 0.11 7.62
CA PRO A 53 7.36 -0.23 7.99
C PRO A 53 7.41 -1.06 9.28
N ILE A 54 8.05 -2.24 9.22
CA ILE A 54 8.29 -3.08 10.41
C ILE A 54 9.09 -2.29 11.45
N GLY A 55 8.74 -2.46 12.73
CA GLY A 55 9.38 -1.85 13.89
C GLY A 55 9.39 -0.32 13.94
N GLU A 56 8.60 0.35 13.12
CA GLU A 56 8.30 1.78 13.23
C GLU A 56 6.89 1.91 13.81
N ALA A 57 6.78 2.18 15.11
CA ALA A 57 5.49 2.17 15.80
C ALA A 57 4.48 3.20 15.23
N ASP A 58 4.99 4.31 14.71
CA ASP A 58 4.19 5.37 14.08
C ASP A 58 3.96 5.12 12.58
N GLY A 59 4.44 4.01 12.01
CA GLY A 59 4.18 3.62 10.63
C GLY A 59 2.71 3.28 10.41
N PHE A 60 2.08 3.90 9.40
CA PHE A 60 0.64 3.79 9.18
C PHE A 60 0.24 3.61 7.71
N PHE A 61 -0.88 2.93 7.51
CA PHE A 61 -1.70 3.04 6.31
C PHE A 61 -2.60 4.26 6.45
N GLY A 62 -2.74 5.07 5.40
CA GLY A 62 -3.53 6.29 5.46
C GLY A 62 -4.15 6.67 4.12
N VAL A 63 -5.41 7.09 4.15
CA VAL A 63 -6.18 7.44 2.95
C VAL A 63 -7.19 8.55 3.25
N ASP A 64 -7.31 9.49 2.30
CA ASP A 64 -8.34 10.51 2.28
C ASP A 64 -9.47 10.07 1.34
N LEU A 65 -10.69 10.03 1.88
CA LEU A 65 -11.86 9.51 1.19
C LEU A 65 -12.96 10.56 1.12
N GLU A 66 -13.67 10.56 -0.01
CA GLU A 66 -14.82 11.44 -0.25
C GLU A 66 -16.04 10.60 -0.61
N VAL A 67 -17.15 10.94 0.02
CA VAL A 67 -18.41 10.24 -0.11
C VAL A 67 -19.28 10.95 -1.14
N GLN A 68 -19.91 10.17 -2.02
CA GLN A 68 -20.93 10.70 -2.91
C GLN A 68 -22.08 9.71 -3.05
N ASP A 69 -23.30 10.20 -2.84
CA ASP A 69 -24.56 9.49 -3.10
C ASP A 69 -25.51 10.38 -3.93
N SER A 70 -26.77 9.98 -4.08
CA SER A 70 -27.77 10.75 -4.82
C SER A 70 -28.16 12.11 -4.19
N GLU A 71 -27.85 12.31 -2.91
CA GLU A 71 -28.10 13.54 -2.15
C GLU A 71 -26.78 14.17 -1.66
N ASN A 72 -25.70 14.01 -2.46
CA ASN A 72 -24.38 14.60 -2.19
C ASN A 72 -23.78 14.18 -0.84
N GLY A 73 -23.98 12.92 -0.46
CA GLY A 73 -23.43 12.33 0.76
C GLY A 73 -24.34 12.44 1.99
N ALA A 74 -25.51 13.09 1.87
CA ALA A 74 -26.44 13.26 2.98
C ALA A 74 -27.11 11.93 3.42
N LEU A 75 -27.13 10.91 2.57
CA LEU A 75 -27.72 9.61 2.91
C LEU A 75 -26.76 8.73 3.70
N VAL A 76 -25.46 9.06 3.75
CA VAL A 76 -24.46 8.23 4.44
C VAL A 76 -24.55 8.40 5.96
N GLN A 77 -24.70 7.27 6.64
CA GLN A 77 -24.76 7.18 8.09
C GLN A 77 -23.37 6.95 8.70
N SER A 78 -22.60 6.04 8.12
CA SER A 78 -21.29 5.67 8.63
C SER A 78 -20.47 4.89 7.60
N ILE A 79 -19.18 4.74 7.88
CA ILE A 79 -18.29 3.79 7.19
C ILE A 79 -17.85 2.73 8.21
N ASP A 80 -18.12 1.46 7.92
CA ASP A 80 -17.54 0.34 8.66
C ASP A 80 -16.17 0.01 8.04
N VAL A 81 -15.16 -0.15 8.88
CA VAL A 81 -13.80 -0.50 8.46
C VAL A 81 -13.48 -1.91 8.91
N PHE A 82 -12.89 -2.68 8.00
CA PHE A 82 -12.48 -4.05 8.21
C PHE A 82 -11.02 -4.22 7.78
N ALA A 83 -10.32 -5.15 8.43
CA ALA A 83 -8.96 -5.49 8.08
C ALA A 83 -8.71 -6.99 8.10
N ASN A 84 -7.87 -7.46 7.19
CA ASN A 84 -7.31 -8.82 7.25
C ASN A 84 -5.83 -8.79 6.85
N PHE A 85 -5.08 -9.78 7.32
CA PHE A 85 -3.71 -9.99 6.89
C PHE A 85 -3.67 -10.98 5.72
N GLN A 86 -2.80 -10.73 4.75
CA GLN A 86 -2.45 -11.63 3.66
C GLN A 86 -0.94 -11.82 3.65
N ASP A 87 -0.54 -13.04 4.00
CA ASP A 87 0.83 -13.49 3.78
C ASP A 87 1.08 -13.74 2.27
N ASN A 88 2.09 -13.05 1.74
CA ASN A 88 2.59 -13.22 0.38
C ASN A 88 4.02 -13.80 0.39
N THR A 89 4.58 -14.08 1.57
CA THR A 89 5.93 -14.62 1.80
C THR A 89 5.88 -15.96 2.53
N PRO A 90 5.13 -16.97 2.03
CA PRO A 90 4.81 -18.20 2.77
C PRO A 90 6.02 -19.07 3.15
N ASP A 91 7.18 -18.83 2.53
CA ASP A 91 8.44 -19.50 2.84
C ASP A 91 9.02 -19.08 4.21
N ASN A 92 8.48 -18.01 4.84
CA ASN A 92 8.86 -17.54 6.19
C ASN A 92 8.28 -18.41 7.34
N GLY A 93 7.40 -19.37 7.03
CA GLY A 93 7.04 -20.46 7.93
C GLY A 93 5.80 -20.26 8.82
N VAL A 94 5.08 -19.13 8.72
CA VAL A 94 3.84 -18.92 9.53
C VAL A 94 2.64 -18.41 8.72
N GLY A 95 2.82 -18.21 7.43
CA GLY A 95 1.85 -17.67 6.48
C GLY A 95 0.43 -18.24 6.46
N ALA A 96 -0.52 -17.61 7.14
CA ALA A 96 -1.94 -17.81 6.87
C ALA A 96 -2.65 -16.47 6.75
N THR A 97 -3.26 -16.23 5.58
CA THR A 97 -4.22 -15.13 5.41
C THR A 97 -5.29 -15.22 6.49
N THR A 98 -5.45 -14.17 7.30
CA THR A 98 -6.43 -14.20 8.38
C THR A 98 -7.84 -13.98 7.83
N PRO A 99 -8.88 -14.45 8.55
CA PRO A 99 -10.22 -13.93 8.36
C PRO A 99 -10.25 -12.41 8.56
N GLU A 100 -11.25 -11.80 7.96
CA GLU A 100 -11.50 -10.37 8.13
C GLU A 100 -12.02 -10.06 9.54
N SER A 101 -11.49 -8.98 10.11
CA SER A 101 -11.82 -8.49 11.44
C SER A 101 -12.40 -7.08 11.34
N PHE A 102 -13.41 -6.79 12.15
CA PHE A 102 -13.97 -5.44 12.25
C PHE A 102 -12.99 -4.54 13.02
N VAL A 103 -12.66 -3.39 12.45
CA VAL A 103 -11.75 -2.40 13.03
C VAL A 103 -12.56 -1.37 13.80
N GLU A 104 -13.36 -0.58 13.09
CA GLU A 104 -14.15 0.50 13.68
C GLU A 104 -15.33 0.94 12.81
N ASN A 105 -16.22 1.75 13.39
CA ASN A 105 -17.29 2.44 12.68
C ASN A 105 -17.05 3.95 12.74
N ILE A 106 -16.89 4.57 11.58
CA ILE A 106 -16.69 6.02 11.45
C ILE A 106 -18.05 6.66 11.16
N ALA A 107 -18.61 7.35 12.15
CA ALA A 107 -19.89 8.03 12.02
C ALA A 107 -19.80 9.24 11.08
N SER A 108 -20.82 9.48 10.25
CA SER A 108 -20.82 10.62 9.32
C SER A 108 -20.78 12.00 9.99
N SER A 109 -21.08 12.06 11.29
CA SER A 109 -20.91 13.28 12.09
C SER A 109 -19.46 13.73 12.28
N THR A 110 -18.47 12.86 12.01
CA THR A 110 -17.05 13.22 12.04
C THR A 110 -16.54 13.77 10.72
N PHE A 111 -17.34 13.70 9.65
CA PHE A 111 -16.91 14.11 8.32
C PHE A 111 -16.81 15.63 8.21
N THR A 112 -15.91 16.06 7.34
CA THR A 112 -15.74 17.47 6.96
C THR A 112 -16.21 17.68 5.54
N ILE A 113 -16.56 18.91 5.17
CA ILE A 113 -16.97 19.21 3.79
C ILE A 113 -15.74 19.55 2.95
N GLY A 114 -15.57 18.83 1.85
CA GLY A 114 -14.49 19.02 0.89
C GLY A 114 -14.75 20.16 -0.11
N GLU A 115 -13.82 20.31 -1.05
CA GLU A 115 -13.83 21.38 -2.07
C GLU A 115 -15.07 21.37 -2.99
N PHE A 116 -15.69 20.19 -3.17
CA PHE A 116 -16.85 20.01 -4.04
C PHE A 116 -18.19 19.92 -3.29
N ASP A 117 -18.24 20.46 -2.07
CA ASP A 117 -19.40 20.37 -1.17
C ASP A 117 -19.83 18.93 -0.83
N LEU A 118 -18.89 17.98 -0.89
CA LEU A 118 -19.09 16.57 -0.56
C LEU A 118 -18.41 16.21 0.76
N PRO A 119 -18.97 15.27 1.56
CA PRO A 119 -18.36 14.83 2.81
C PRO A 119 -17.03 14.09 2.59
N ARG A 120 -16.04 14.39 3.42
CA ARG A 120 -14.70 13.79 3.43
C ARG A 120 -14.29 13.36 4.83
N PHE A 121 -13.47 12.33 4.89
CA PHE A 121 -12.74 11.94 6.09
C PHE A 121 -11.37 11.40 5.72
N THR A 122 -10.47 11.49 6.69
CA THR A 122 -9.15 10.84 6.63
C THR A 122 -9.20 9.63 7.55
N TYR A 123 -8.72 8.51 7.05
CA TYR A 123 -8.55 7.29 7.83
C TYR A 123 -7.06 6.96 7.93
N GLN A 124 -6.63 6.58 9.13
CA GLN A 124 -5.27 6.12 9.41
C GLN A 124 -5.33 4.94 10.39
N ILE A 125 -4.48 3.95 10.17
CA ILE A 125 -4.27 2.85 11.10
C ILE A 125 -2.82 2.41 11.07
N THR A 126 -2.25 2.17 12.24
CA THR A 126 -0.84 1.79 12.42
C THR A 126 -0.62 0.28 12.32
N LEU A 127 0.63 -0.13 12.04
CA LEU A 127 0.99 -1.55 12.05
C LEU A 127 0.69 -2.24 13.39
N PRO A 128 1.02 -1.67 14.57
CA PRO A 128 0.67 -2.29 15.86
C PRO A 128 -0.83 -2.48 16.08
N GLU A 129 -1.67 -1.55 15.62
CA GLU A 129 -3.13 -1.68 15.71
C GLU A 129 -3.65 -2.80 14.82
N LEU A 130 -3.14 -2.89 13.58
CA LEU A 130 -3.49 -3.96 12.64
C LEU A 130 -3.11 -5.35 13.18
N LEU A 131 -1.89 -5.50 13.70
CA LEU A 131 -1.43 -6.74 14.35
C LEU A 131 -2.33 -7.14 15.52
N ALA A 132 -2.69 -6.17 16.37
CA ALA A 132 -3.56 -6.42 17.52
C ALA A 132 -4.99 -6.83 17.11
N ILE A 133 -5.54 -6.24 16.05
CA ILE A 133 -6.89 -6.53 15.56
C ILE A 133 -6.97 -7.88 14.86
N THR A 134 -6.00 -8.19 14.00
CA THR A 134 -5.99 -9.46 13.25
C THR A 134 -5.45 -10.62 14.08
N GLY A 135 -4.77 -10.34 15.19
CA GLY A 135 -4.12 -11.34 16.04
C GLY A 135 -2.84 -11.92 15.44
N VAL A 136 -2.27 -11.25 14.44
CA VAL A 136 -1.00 -11.64 13.80
C VAL A 136 0.17 -11.19 14.68
N SER A 137 1.16 -12.06 14.85
CA SER A 137 2.40 -11.70 15.56
C SER A 137 3.33 -10.94 14.63
N GLU A 138 4.10 -9.99 15.16
CA GLU A 138 5.16 -9.31 14.39
C GLU A 138 6.27 -10.30 13.94
N SER A 139 6.39 -11.46 14.60
CA SER A 139 7.29 -12.54 14.14
C SER A 139 6.80 -13.29 12.91
N ASP A 140 5.53 -13.12 12.55
CA ASP A 140 4.85 -13.89 11.50
C ASP A 140 4.65 -13.05 10.23
N ILE A 141 5.24 -11.85 10.18
CA ILE A 141 5.20 -10.94 9.04
C ILE A 141 6.61 -10.77 8.45
N ASP A 142 6.68 -10.59 7.15
CA ASP A 142 7.91 -10.28 6.42
C ASP A 142 7.68 -9.21 5.35
N GLY A 143 8.77 -8.67 4.81
CA GLY A 143 8.72 -7.68 3.74
C GLY A 143 8.00 -8.23 2.50
N GLY A 144 6.95 -7.54 2.06
CA GLY A 144 6.12 -7.95 0.92
C GLY A 144 4.77 -8.57 1.30
N ASP A 145 4.56 -8.91 2.58
CA ASP A 145 3.23 -9.23 3.09
C ASP A 145 2.31 -8.00 3.06
N GLU A 146 1.01 -8.21 3.22
CA GLU A 146 0.02 -7.16 3.06
C GLU A 146 -1.06 -7.21 4.14
N PHE A 147 -1.39 -6.06 4.72
CA PHE A 147 -2.68 -5.86 5.37
C PHE A 147 -3.68 -5.27 4.37
N ARG A 148 -4.85 -5.88 4.29
CA ARG A 148 -5.95 -5.39 3.46
C ARG A 148 -6.94 -4.64 4.32
N VAL A 149 -7.18 -3.38 3.97
CA VAL A 149 -8.15 -2.52 4.65
C VAL A 149 -9.35 -2.31 3.73
N ARG A 150 -10.50 -2.83 4.15
CA ARG A 150 -11.77 -2.71 3.42
C ARG A 150 -12.70 -1.73 4.11
N PHE A 151 -13.33 -0.88 3.31
CA PHE A 151 -14.35 0.06 3.72
C PHE A 151 -15.72 -0.42 3.24
N GLU A 152 -16.73 -0.27 4.09
CA GLU A 152 -18.12 -0.52 3.76
C GLU A 152 -18.95 0.72 4.11
N LEU A 153 -19.52 1.33 3.07
CA LEU A 153 -20.35 2.51 3.20
C LEU A 153 -21.77 2.10 3.57
N VAL A 154 -22.29 2.65 4.67
CA VAL A 154 -23.62 2.35 5.19
C VAL A 154 -24.53 3.57 5.00
N LEU A 155 -25.63 3.38 4.26
CA LEU A 155 -26.66 4.39 4.08
C LEU A 155 -27.70 4.32 5.20
N SER A 156 -28.37 5.46 5.43
CA SER A 156 -29.45 5.63 6.40
C SER A 156 -30.67 4.73 6.14
N ASP A 157 -30.85 4.25 4.91
CA ASP A 157 -31.89 3.27 4.53
C ASP A 157 -31.48 1.80 4.75
N GLY A 158 -30.25 1.56 5.25
CA GLY A 158 -29.70 0.24 5.56
C GLY A 158 -28.95 -0.42 4.40
N ARG A 159 -28.91 0.18 3.20
CA ARG A 159 -28.06 -0.32 2.11
C ARG A 159 -26.58 -0.17 2.44
N ARG A 160 -25.78 -1.11 1.95
CA ARG A 160 -24.35 -1.21 2.18
C ARG A 160 -23.63 -1.35 0.85
N PHE A 161 -22.51 -0.66 0.68
CA PHE A 161 -21.67 -0.71 -0.52
C PHE A 161 -20.22 -0.90 -0.14
N SER A 162 -19.56 -1.86 -0.77
CA SER A 162 -18.21 -2.30 -0.44
C SER A 162 -17.48 -2.80 -1.69
N PHE A 163 -16.29 -3.38 -1.50
CA PHE A 163 -15.45 -3.93 -2.57
C PHE A 163 -16.18 -4.88 -3.52
N ALA A 164 -17.08 -5.72 -3.00
CA ALA A 164 -17.84 -6.68 -3.81
C ALA A 164 -18.89 -6.00 -4.73
N ASP A 165 -19.28 -4.76 -4.42
CA ASP A 165 -20.26 -3.98 -5.19
C ASP A 165 -19.60 -3.16 -6.30
N ASN A 166 -18.26 -3.24 -6.43
CA ASN A 166 -17.55 -2.57 -7.50
C ASN A 166 -17.93 -3.15 -8.87
N SER A 167 -18.27 -2.24 -9.78
CA SER A 167 -18.25 -2.49 -11.22
C SER A 167 -17.03 -1.82 -11.83
N GLY A 168 -16.56 -2.30 -13.00
CA GLY A 168 -15.32 -1.80 -13.61
C GLY A 168 -15.29 -0.29 -13.91
N THR A 169 -16.43 0.40 -13.88
CA THR A 169 -16.53 1.86 -13.94
C THR A 169 -16.17 2.53 -12.61
N LEU A 170 -16.55 1.94 -11.47
CA LEU A 170 -16.32 2.47 -10.11
C LEU A 170 -14.84 2.45 -9.70
N THR A 171 -14.07 1.51 -10.22
CA THR A 171 -12.61 1.42 -10.02
C THR A 171 -11.81 2.20 -11.07
N GLY A 172 -12.46 2.74 -12.10
CA GLY A 172 -11.81 3.58 -13.11
C GLY A 172 -11.42 4.95 -12.57
N SER A 173 -10.53 5.66 -13.27
CA SER A 173 -9.94 6.94 -12.85
C SER A 173 -10.94 8.04 -12.48
N PHE A 174 -12.19 7.93 -12.94
CA PHE A 174 -13.23 8.92 -12.66
C PHE A 174 -13.84 8.78 -11.26
N PHE A 175 -14.12 7.55 -10.82
CA PHE A 175 -14.74 7.29 -9.53
C PHE A 175 -13.72 6.88 -8.47
N SER A 176 -12.64 6.20 -8.86
CA SER A 176 -11.52 5.80 -7.99
C SER A 176 -12.01 5.31 -6.63
N SER A 177 -12.99 4.40 -6.62
CA SER A 177 -13.67 3.97 -5.40
C SER A 177 -13.42 2.48 -5.16
N PRO A 178 -12.18 2.07 -4.86
CA PRO A 178 -11.85 0.66 -4.75
C PRO A 178 -12.50 0.01 -3.52
N PHE A 179 -12.88 0.74 -2.46
CA PHE A 179 -13.34 0.20 -1.17
C PHE A 179 -12.39 -0.79 -0.49
N LEU A 180 -11.26 -1.14 -1.10
CA LEU A 180 -10.26 -2.06 -0.59
C LEU A 180 -8.89 -1.51 -0.94
N TYR A 181 -8.01 -1.46 0.05
CA TYR A 181 -6.64 -1.00 -0.09
C TYR A 181 -5.70 -2.05 0.46
N GLY A 182 -4.57 -2.20 -0.23
CA GLY A 182 -3.43 -2.96 0.25
C GLY A 182 -2.46 -2.02 0.96
N ALA A 183 -2.08 -2.40 2.18
CA ALA A 183 -1.01 -1.78 2.95
C ALA A 183 0.14 -2.79 3.02
N THR A 184 1.16 -2.58 2.20
CA THR A 184 2.29 -3.51 2.06
C THR A 184 3.26 -3.33 3.23
N ILE A 185 3.67 -4.44 3.81
CA ILE A 185 4.70 -4.47 4.85
C ILE A 185 6.05 -4.25 4.18
N VAL A 186 6.78 -3.25 4.65
CA VAL A 186 8.10 -2.89 4.13
C VAL A 186 9.14 -2.95 5.24
N CYS A 187 10.38 -3.19 4.85
CA CYS A 187 11.51 -3.29 5.76
C CYS A 187 12.51 -2.20 5.41
N PRO A 188 12.30 -0.96 5.90
CA PRO A 188 13.27 0.10 5.67
C PRO A 188 14.58 -0.27 6.38
N PRO A 189 15.73 0.12 5.80
CA PRO A 189 16.99 0.05 6.53
C PRO A 189 16.88 0.84 7.84
N SER A 190 17.44 0.28 8.90
CA SER A 190 17.52 0.92 10.22
C SER A 190 18.98 1.10 10.64
N PRO A 191 19.26 2.01 11.60
CA PRO A 191 20.62 2.22 12.10
C PRO A 191 21.28 0.91 12.53
N PRO A 192 22.46 0.55 11.98
CA PRO A 192 23.16 -0.66 12.37
C PRO A 192 23.69 -0.59 13.81
N ALA A 193 23.92 -1.75 14.43
CA ALA A 193 24.59 -1.79 15.73
C ALA A 193 25.98 -1.16 15.67
N ALA A 194 26.16 -0.09 16.43
CA ALA A 194 27.43 0.62 16.53
C ALA A 194 28.51 -0.25 17.22
N GLY A 195 29.74 -0.15 16.73
CA GLY A 195 30.89 -0.92 17.20
C GLY A 195 31.50 -1.78 16.09
N ASP A 196 32.27 -2.78 16.49
CA ASP A 196 33.04 -3.59 15.55
C ASP A 196 32.21 -4.72 14.96
N TRP A 197 32.02 -4.67 13.65
CA TRP A 197 31.48 -5.75 12.83
C TRP A 197 32.62 -6.62 12.32
N ILE A 198 32.45 -7.93 12.43
CA ILE A 198 33.47 -8.92 12.07
C ILE A 198 33.05 -9.63 10.78
N PHE A 199 33.96 -9.64 9.81
CA PHE A 199 33.83 -10.35 8.54
C PHE A 199 34.81 -11.51 8.55
N ASP A 200 34.32 -12.71 8.90
CA ASP A 200 35.10 -13.95 8.84
C ASP A 200 34.89 -14.59 7.47
N MET A 201 35.93 -14.57 6.63
CA MET A 201 35.85 -14.91 5.22
C MET A 201 36.80 -16.07 4.90
N THR A 202 36.36 -16.96 4.02
CA THR A 202 37.09 -18.15 3.61
C THR A 202 37.02 -18.34 2.09
N ASP A 203 38.02 -19.03 1.59
CA ASP A 203 38.16 -19.47 0.22
C ASP A 203 38.65 -20.93 0.24
N ALA A 204 37.83 -21.81 -0.35
CA ALA A 204 38.09 -23.24 -0.27
C ALA A 204 39.32 -23.71 -1.08
N TYR A 205 39.75 -22.97 -2.10
CA TYR A 205 40.93 -23.34 -2.91
C TYR A 205 42.24 -22.68 -2.43
N GLY A 206 42.14 -21.57 -1.71
CA GLY A 206 43.27 -20.89 -1.09
C GLY A 206 44.03 -19.96 -2.04
N ASP A 207 43.44 -19.58 -3.17
CA ASP A 207 43.98 -18.65 -4.15
C ASP A 207 43.24 -17.30 -4.20
N GLY A 208 42.34 -17.08 -3.25
CA GLY A 208 41.58 -15.85 -3.05
C GLY A 208 40.28 -15.84 -3.85
N TRP A 209 39.45 -14.82 -3.67
CA TRP A 209 38.11 -14.75 -4.25
C TRP A 209 38.06 -14.44 -5.75
N ASN A 210 39.20 -14.47 -6.45
CA ASN A 210 39.22 -14.56 -7.91
C ASN A 210 38.44 -13.43 -8.64
N GLY A 211 38.41 -12.23 -8.03
CA GLY A 211 37.70 -11.04 -8.53
C GLY A 211 36.33 -10.80 -7.89
N ALA A 212 35.87 -11.68 -7.00
CA ALA A 212 34.68 -11.47 -6.19
C ALA A 212 35.00 -10.67 -4.91
N SER A 213 33.99 -9.99 -4.37
CA SER A 213 34.08 -9.21 -3.14
C SER A 213 32.71 -9.09 -2.45
N LEU A 214 32.74 -8.75 -1.16
CA LEU A 214 31.61 -8.15 -0.46
C LEU A 214 31.76 -6.63 -0.53
N THR A 215 30.87 -5.99 -1.26
CA THR A 215 30.76 -4.53 -1.30
C THR A 215 29.90 -4.08 -0.13
N VAL A 216 30.50 -3.40 0.83
CA VAL A 216 29.85 -2.83 2.00
C VAL A 216 29.71 -1.32 1.80
N THR A 217 28.50 -0.80 1.97
CA THR A 217 28.23 0.63 1.94
C THR A 217 27.72 1.08 3.31
N LEU A 218 28.48 1.94 3.99
CA LEU A 218 28.11 2.53 5.27
C LEU A 218 27.84 4.03 5.06
N ASP A 219 26.60 4.45 5.24
CA ASP A 219 26.15 5.84 5.03
C ASP A 219 26.57 6.45 3.67
N GLY A 220 26.63 5.60 2.64
CA GLY A 220 27.03 5.97 1.28
C GLY A 220 28.53 5.90 0.99
N GLU A 221 29.37 5.60 1.98
CA GLU A 221 30.78 5.28 1.78
C GLU A 221 30.97 3.80 1.47
N GLU A 222 31.55 3.49 0.31
CA GLU A 222 31.72 2.12 -0.17
C GLU A 222 33.12 1.58 0.13
N MET A 223 33.17 0.32 0.52
CA MET A 223 34.39 -0.45 0.80
C MET A 223 34.20 -1.90 0.37
N GLU A 224 35.31 -2.58 0.07
CA GLU A 224 35.30 -3.97 -0.39
C GLU A 224 36.05 -4.85 0.58
N PHE A 225 35.47 -6.01 0.89
CA PHE A 225 36.09 -7.09 1.64
C PHE A 225 36.16 -8.35 0.80
N LEU A 226 37.29 -9.04 0.86
CA LEU A 226 37.56 -10.26 0.12
C LEU A 226 38.71 -11.03 0.77
N VAL A 227 38.88 -12.31 0.40
CA VAL A 227 40.13 -13.04 0.65
C VAL A 227 41.07 -12.82 -0.52
N ASP A 228 42.21 -12.20 -0.28
CA ASP A 228 43.27 -12.01 -1.27
C ASP A 228 44.06 -13.32 -1.43
N GLY A 229 44.51 -13.62 -2.65
CA GLY A 229 45.26 -14.86 -2.92
C GLY A 229 46.58 -14.98 -2.13
N SER A 230 47.10 -13.87 -1.59
CA SER A 230 48.26 -13.89 -0.69
C SER A 230 47.94 -14.32 0.75
N GLU A 231 46.66 -14.38 1.14
CA GLU A 231 46.19 -14.75 2.48
C GLU A 231 45.98 -16.26 2.66
N GLY A 232 46.03 -17.05 1.56
CA GLY A 232 46.11 -18.51 1.61
C GLY A 232 44.81 -19.23 1.98
N GLY A 233 43.66 -18.54 1.87
CA GLY A 233 42.32 -19.15 1.94
C GLY A 233 41.41 -18.66 3.05
N ALA A 234 41.84 -17.69 3.87
CA ALA A 234 40.96 -17.05 4.85
C ALA A 234 41.41 -15.64 5.17
N SER A 235 40.46 -14.78 5.52
CA SER A 235 40.71 -13.41 5.98
C SER A 235 39.71 -13.03 7.07
N LEU A 236 40.14 -12.23 8.04
CA LEU A 236 39.31 -11.75 9.15
C LEU A 236 39.40 -10.23 9.18
N GLU A 237 38.33 -9.58 8.75
CA GLU A 237 38.28 -8.13 8.63
C GLU A 237 37.34 -7.51 9.69
N THR A 238 37.61 -6.26 10.04
CA THR A 238 36.81 -5.53 11.04
C THR A 238 36.39 -4.17 10.49
N LEU A 239 35.08 -3.91 10.50
CA LEU A 239 34.49 -2.60 10.22
C LEU A 239 33.99 -1.98 11.52
N THR A 240 34.56 -0.84 11.91
CA THR A 240 34.03 -0.06 13.03
C THR A 240 32.87 0.82 12.56
N VAL A 241 31.65 0.50 12.99
CA VAL A 241 30.43 1.25 12.70
C VAL A 241 30.24 2.38 13.74
N PRO A 242 30.18 3.66 13.32
CA PRO A 242 29.94 4.79 14.21
C PRO A 242 28.57 4.72 14.91
N THR A 243 28.45 5.42 16.06
CA THR A 243 27.20 5.49 16.82
C THR A 243 26.09 6.27 16.14
N ASP A 244 26.44 7.11 15.17
CA ASP A 244 25.55 7.94 14.37
C ASP A 244 25.33 7.38 12.96
N ALA A 245 25.77 6.14 12.69
CA ALA A 245 25.50 5.49 11.42
C ALA A 245 24.00 5.26 11.22
N GLU A 246 23.51 5.54 10.01
CA GLU A 246 22.08 5.47 9.68
C GLU A 246 21.75 4.21 8.88
N VAL A 247 22.64 3.80 7.96
CA VAL A 247 22.38 2.68 7.04
C VAL A 247 23.68 1.93 6.73
N ILE A 248 23.60 0.60 6.77
CA ILE A 248 24.60 -0.31 6.20
C ILE A 248 23.94 -1.18 5.13
N SER A 249 24.63 -1.36 4.00
CA SER A 249 24.23 -2.27 2.90
C SER A 249 25.39 -3.21 2.61
N ILE A 250 25.09 -4.49 2.34
CA ILE A 250 26.11 -5.47 1.95
C ILE A 250 25.63 -6.18 0.69
N ARG A 251 26.47 -6.16 -0.35
CA ARG A 251 26.19 -6.81 -1.63
C ARG A 251 27.34 -7.70 -2.03
N PHE A 252 27.02 -8.82 -2.66
CA PHE A 252 28.04 -9.67 -3.27
C PHE A 252 28.34 -9.21 -4.70
N THR A 253 29.62 -9.04 -5.01
CA THR A 253 30.14 -8.83 -6.35
C THR A 253 30.74 -10.13 -6.86
N SER A 254 30.25 -10.60 -8.01
CA SER A 254 30.66 -11.87 -8.61
C SER A 254 32.05 -11.79 -9.24
N GLY A 255 32.80 -12.87 -9.09
CA GLY A 255 34.09 -13.11 -9.73
C GLY A 255 34.09 -14.43 -10.50
N ASN A 256 35.26 -15.08 -10.55
CA ASN A 256 35.31 -16.48 -10.97
C ASN A 256 35.19 -17.38 -9.74
N TRP A 257 34.56 -18.54 -9.94
CA TRP A 257 34.48 -19.59 -8.93
C TRP A 257 33.72 -19.23 -7.64
N ASP A 258 32.75 -18.32 -7.70
CA ASP A 258 31.91 -17.88 -6.56
C ASP A 258 31.38 -19.00 -5.63
N GLY A 259 31.22 -20.23 -6.15
CA GLY A 259 30.84 -21.39 -5.36
C GLY A 259 31.86 -21.83 -4.29
N GLU A 260 33.11 -21.39 -4.33
CA GLU A 260 34.15 -21.72 -3.34
C GLU A 260 34.21 -20.75 -2.15
N ILE A 261 33.44 -19.66 -2.23
CA ILE A 261 33.47 -18.56 -1.28
C ILE A 261 32.60 -18.89 -0.06
N GLY A 262 33.17 -18.68 1.13
CA GLY A 262 32.43 -18.71 2.38
C GLY A 262 32.63 -17.42 3.18
N TYR A 263 31.61 -16.97 3.90
CA TYR A 263 31.72 -15.86 4.83
C TYR A 263 30.70 -15.97 5.96
N THR A 264 31.05 -15.43 7.13
CA THR A 264 30.14 -15.16 8.24
C THR A 264 30.35 -13.73 8.71
N ILE A 265 29.28 -12.93 8.68
CA ILE A 265 29.32 -11.54 9.11
C ILE A 265 28.58 -11.43 10.44
N THR A 266 29.27 -10.95 11.47
CA THR A 266 28.71 -10.76 12.81
C THR A 266 28.72 -9.28 13.15
N SER A 267 27.58 -8.72 13.54
CA SER A 267 27.52 -7.31 13.93
C SER A 267 28.01 -7.08 15.36
N ALA A 268 28.17 -5.80 15.72
CA ALA A 268 28.73 -5.40 17.01
C ALA A 268 27.93 -5.89 18.23
N ASN A 269 26.65 -6.21 18.05
CA ASN A 269 25.80 -6.77 19.11
C ASN A 269 25.97 -8.30 19.30
N GLY A 270 26.79 -8.94 18.46
CA GLY A 270 27.09 -10.37 18.49
C GLY A 270 26.16 -11.24 17.65
N ASN A 271 25.22 -10.66 16.90
CA ASN A 271 24.33 -11.40 16.01
C ASN A 271 25.01 -11.70 14.68
N VAL A 272 24.80 -12.92 14.17
CA VAL A 272 25.19 -13.30 12.82
C VAL A 272 24.16 -12.74 11.84
N ILE A 273 24.61 -11.89 10.93
CA ILE A 273 23.75 -11.18 9.98
C ILE A 273 23.69 -11.93 8.66
N LEU A 274 24.81 -12.45 8.19
CA LEU A 274 24.93 -13.20 6.94
C LEU A 274 25.86 -14.39 7.13
N THR A 275 25.48 -15.52 6.51
CA THR A 275 26.32 -16.71 6.38
C THR A 275 26.21 -17.27 4.98
N GLN A 276 27.35 -17.54 4.37
CA GLN A 276 27.50 -18.32 3.15
C GLN A 276 28.54 -19.40 3.40
N GLU A 277 28.21 -20.64 3.12
CA GLU A 277 29.16 -21.76 3.17
C GLU A 277 29.71 -22.03 1.76
N ALA A 278 30.98 -22.38 1.67
CA ALA A 278 31.56 -22.83 0.41
C ALA A 278 30.83 -24.09 -0.09
N TYR A 279 30.49 -24.10 -1.37
CA TYR A 279 29.74 -25.14 -2.08
C TYR A 279 28.35 -25.42 -1.51
N ALA A 280 27.70 -24.41 -0.91
CA ALA A 280 26.28 -24.51 -0.59
C ALA A 280 25.43 -24.72 -1.87
N ASP A 281 24.21 -25.23 -1.69
CA ASP A 281 23.27 -25.50 -2.79
C ASP A 281 22.89 -24.22 -3.57
N THR A 282 23.09 -23.05 -2.96
CA THR A 282 22.89 -21.73 -3.54
C THR A 282 24.10 -20.85 -3.32
N THR A 283 24.48 -20.11 -4.36
CA THR A 283 25.48 -19.04 -4.27
C THR A 283 24.78 -17.70 -4.04
N PRO A 284 25.44 -16.72 -3.39
CA PRO A 284 24.86 -15.40 -3.21
C PRO A 284 24.57 -14.77 -4.58
N THR A 285 23.37 -14.20 -4.73
CA THR A 285 23.00 -13.55 -5.98
C THR A 285 23.81 -12.25 -6.11
N PRO A 286 24.53 -12.03 -7.23
CA PRO A 286 25.35 -10.83 -7.37
C PRO A 286 24.50 -9.56 -7.48
N GLY A 287 24.95 -8.49 -6.84
CA GLY A 287 24.38 -7.15 -6.96
C GLY A 287 23.02 -6.91 -6.27
N VAL A 288 22.49 -7.89 -5.53
CA VAL A 288 21.32 -7.71 -4.67
C VAL A 288 21.75 -7.41 -3.23
N GLU A 289 20.88 -6.73 -2.48
CA GLU A 289 21.04 -6.58 -1.04
C GLU A 289 21.04 -7.95 -0.36
N LEU A 290 22.01 -8.18 0.52
CA LEU A 290 22.10 -9.41 1.28
C LEU A 290 21.46 -9.26 2.67
N ILE A 291 21.49 -8.06 3.28
CA ILE A 291 20.90 -7.85 4.61
C ILE A 291 19.37 -7.96 4.52
N ASN A 292 18.79 -8.84 5.35
CA ASN A 292 17.36 -8.83 5.59
C ASN A 292 17.00 -7.74 6.61
N TYR A 293 16.58 -6.58 6.12
CA TYR A 293 16.20 -5.44 6.96
C TYR A 293 14.95 -5.69 7.82
N CYS A 294 14.17 -6.73 7.56
CA CYS A 294 13.02 -7.10 8.38
C CYS A 294 13.44 -7.65 9.75
N VAL A 295 14.67 -8.19 9.84
CA VAL A 295 15.25 -8.65 11.09
C VAL A 295 16.06 -7.51 11.70
N LYS A 296 15.46 -6.73 12.62
CA LYS A 296 16.07 -5.54 13.26
C LYS A 296 17.14 -5.88 14.31
N ASN A 297 18.03 -6.82 14.02
CA ASN A 297 19.05 -7.29 14.95
C ASN A 297 20.49 -7.10 14.43
N TYR A 298 20.67 -6.27 13.40
CA TYR A 298 21.97 -5.97 12.80
C TYR A 298 22.61 -4.72 13.40
#